data_AF-A0A1Q6KJ18-F1
#
_entry.id   AF-A0A1Q6KJ18-F1
#
_cell.length_a   1.000
_cell.length_b   1.000
_cell.length_c   1.000
_cell.angle_alpha   90.00
_cell.angle_beta   90.00
_cell.angle_gamma   90.00
#
_symmetry.space_group_name_H-M   'P 1'
#
loop_
_entity.id
_entity.type
_entity.pdbx_description
1 polymer ?
#
loop_
_entity_poly.entity_id
_entity_poly.type
_entity_poly.pdbx_seq_one_letter_code
_entity_poly.pdbx_strand_id
1 'polypeptide(L)'
;MTNTLRIILIASSFIAFLLCVMKIKQSKLKVENAVTWMFGSIILILMSIFSNVVEWISNLLGFVSPVNFVFLIMIAFLLIQVFIDNLHITLLNEKIKDLDHYIALKEHNDKK
;
A
#
# COMPACT_ATOMS: atom_id res chain seq x y z
N MET A 1 -13.02 -23.28 13.46
CA MET A 1 -12.41 -22.60 12.29
C MET A 1 -11.08 -23.26 12.01
N THR A 2 -11.03 -24.02 10.92
CA THR A 2 -9.99 -25.00 10.55
C THR A 2 -8.67 -24.31 10.23
N ASN A 3 -7.58 -24.82 10.82
CA ASN A 3 -6.20 -24.31 10.77
C ASN A 3 -5.68 -23.86 9.39
N THR A 4 -6.32 -24.27 8.30
CA THR A 4 -6.06 -23.92 6.91
C THR A 4 -6.02 -22.42 6.65
N LEU A 5 -7.00 -21.63 7.14
CA LEU A 5 -7.01 -20.18 6.91
C LEU A 5 -5.87 -19.48 7.66
N ARG A 6 -5.53 -19.98 8.85
CA ARG A 6 -4.43 -19.47 9.68
C ARG A 6 -3.08 -19.65 8.98
N ILE A 7 -2.86 -20.83 8.39
CA ILE A 7 -1.64 -21.15 7.65
C ILE A 7 -1.52 -20.30 6.40
N ILE A 8 -2.61 -20.10 5.65
CA ILE A 8 -2.62 -19.26 4.44
C ILE A 8 -2.33 -17.79 4.77
N LEU A 9 -2.91 -17.27 5.86
CA LEU A 9 -2.67 -15.89 6.31
C LEU A 9 -1.22 -15.67 6.76
N ILE A 10 -0.65 -16.64 7.48
CA ILE A 10 0.76 -16.57 7.90
C ILE A 10 1.67 -16.62 6.66
N ALA A 11 1.40 -17.53 5.72
CA ALA A 11 2.18 -17.65 4.49
C ALA A 11 2.09 -16.39 3.61
N SER A 12 0.89 -15.82 3.44
CA SER A 12 0.70 -14.61 2.64
C SER A 12 1.33 -13.38 3.28
N SER A 13 1.29 -13.26 4.61
CA SER A 13 1.96 -12.20 5.36
C SER A 13 3.49 -12.32 5.24
N PHE A 14 4.03 -13.53 5.33
CA PHE A 14 5.47 -13.78 5.16
C PHE A 14 5.93 -13.45 3.74
N ILE A 15 5.14 -13.81 2.73
CA ILE A 15 5.39 -13.48 1.32
C ILE A 15 5.33 -11.96 1.10
N ALA A 16 4.32 -11.28 1.64
CA ALA A 16 4.20 -9.83 1.53
C ALA A 16 5.39 -9.11 2.19
N PHE A 17 5.83 -9.59 3.35
CA PHE A 17 7.02 -9.09 4.03
C PHE A 17 8.29 -9.32 3.20
N LEU A 18 8.48 -10.52 2.65
CA LEU A 18 9.62 -10.84 1.79
C LEU A 18 9.64 -9.97 0.54
N LEU A 19 8.49 -9.75 -0.11
CA LEU A 19 8.35 -8.85 -1.25
C LEU A 19 8.69 -7.41 -0.89
N CYS A 20 8.26 -6.92 0.28
CA CYS A 20 8.64 -5.59 0.77
C CYS A 20 10.15 -5.48 0.97
N VAL A 21 10.77 -6.45 1.66
CA VAL A 21 12.22 -6.47 1.93
C VAL A 21 13.03 -6.57 0.64
N MET A 22 12.61 -7.43 -0.30
CA MET A 22 13.26 -7.57 -1.61
C MET A 22 13.14 -6.29 -2.44
N LYS A 23 11.99 -5.61 -2.42
CA LYS A 23 11.81 -4.34 -3.13
C LYS A 23 12.57 -3.18 -2.50
N ILE A 24 12.75 -3.17 -1.18
CA ILE A 24 13.61 -2.21 -0.47
C ILE A 24 15.07 -2.35 -0.92
N LYS A 25 15.56 -3.59 -1.07
CA LYS A 25 16.96 -3.86 -1.46
C LYS A 25 17.27 -3.55 -2.93
N GLN A 26 16.25 -3.40 -3.79
CA GLN A 26 16.41 -3.14 -5.23
C GLN A 26 16.55 -1.65 -5.64
N SER A 27 16.72 -0.72 -4.68
CA SER A 27 17.19 0.66 -4.91
C SER A 27 16.53 1.45 -6.07
N LYS A 28 15.24 1.18 -6.36
CA LYS A 28 14.45 1.93 -7.36
C LYS A 28 13.17 2.56 -6.82
N LEU A 29 12.80 2.29 -5.57
CA LEU A 29 11.68 2.98 -4.93
C LEU A 29 12.23 4.04 -3.99
N LYS A 30 11.86 5.30 -4.24
CA LYS A 30 12.02 6.39 -3.27
C LYS A 30 11.47 5.90 -1.94
N VAL A 31 12.25 6.11 -0.89
CA VAL A 31 12.07 5.60 0.49
C VAL A 31 10.63 5.78 1.00
N GLU A 32 9.86 6.77 0.51
CA GLU A 32 8.45 7.01 0.84
C GLU A 32 7.50 5.83 0.57
N ASN A 33 7.50 5.21 -0.62
CA ASN A 33 6.48 4.20 -0.94
C ASN A 33 6.73 2.87 -0.20
N ALA A 34 7.99 2.53 0.03
CA ALA A 34 8.34 1.33 0.79
C ALA A 34 7.93 1.44 2.28
N VAL A 35 7.95 2.65 2.85
CA VAL A 35 7.53 2.91 4.23
C VAL A 35 6.03 2.64 4.40
N THR A 36 5.19 3.03 3.43
CA THR A 36 3.74 2.81 3.54
C THR A 36 3.37 1.33 3.47
N TRP A 37 4.03 0.57 2.59
CA TRP A 37 3.88 -0.89 2.55
C TRP A 37 4.41 -1.59 3.81
N MET A 38 5.49 -1.06 4.41
CA MET A 38 5.99 -1.54 5.71
C MET A 38 4.96 -1.34 6.82
N PHE A 39 4.33 -0.16 6.89
CA PHE A 39 3.22 0.11 7.83
C PHE A 39 2.03 -0.84 7.60
N GLY A 40 1.61 -1.07 6.35
CA GLY A 40 0.54 -2.01 6.02
C GLY A 40 0.84 -3.44 6.49
N SER A 41 2.09 -3.90 6.32
CA SER A 41 2.53 -5.21 6.80
C SER A 41 2.54 -5.31 8.34
N ILE A 42 2.93 -4.25 9.04
CA ILE A 42 2.89 -4.19 10.52
C ILE A 42 1.44 -4.27 11.02
N ILE A 43 0.52 -3.54 10.38
CA ILE A 43 -0.92 -3.58 10.73
C ILE A 43 -1.47 -5.01 10.56
N LEU A 44 -1.12 -5.68 9.46
CA LEU A 44 -1.51 -7.07 9.22
C LEU A 44 -0.96 -8.04 10.27
N ILE A 45 0.32 -7.89 10.64
CA ILE A 45 0.94 -8.71 11.69
C ILE A 45 0.26 -8.47 13.04
N LEU A 46 -0.04 -7.21 13.38
CA LEU A 46 -0.77 -6.86 14.60
C LEU A 46 -2.14 -7.52 14.62
N MET A 47 -2.89 -7.48 13.51
CA MET A 47 -4.19 -8.15 13.40
C MET A 47 -4.09 -9.66 13.51
N SER A 48 -3.01 -10.27 13.04
CA SER A 48 -2.77 -11.71 13.16
C SER A 48 -2.48 -12.13 14.60
N ILE A 49 -1.67 -11.35 15.32
CA ILE A 49 -1.32 -11.62 16.73
C ILE A 49 -2.54 -11.36 17.63
N PHE A 50 -3.30 -10.30 17.38
CA PHE A 50 -4.48 -9.90 18.15
C PHE A 50 -5.80 -10.43 17.57
N SER A 51 -5.80 -11.67 17.07
CA SER A 51 -6.99 -12.32 16.48
C SER A 51 -8.24 -12.26 17.38
N ASN A 52 -8.07 -12.34 18.71
CA ASN A 52 -9.19 -12.28 19.66
C ASN A 52 -9.89 -10.90 19.67
N VAL A 53 -9.14 -9.80 19.50
CA VAL A 53 -9.70 -8.45 19.45
C VAL A 53 -10.47 -8.25 18.14
N VAL A 54 -9.91 -8.77 17.05
CA VAL A 54 -10.54 -8.75 15.72
C VAL A 54 -11.85 -9.55 15.72
N GLU A 55 -11.88 -10.71 16.37
CA GLU A 55 -13.10 -11.52 16.56
C GLU A 55 -14.18 -10.78 17.35
N TRP A 56 -13.78 -10.15 18.45
CA TRP A 56 -14.70 -9.41 19.32
C TRP A 56 -15.35 -8.23 18.59
N ILE A 57 -14.54 -7.43 17.87
CA ILE A 57 -15.03 -6.30 17.09
C ILE A 57 -15.89 -6.77 15.91
N SER A 58 -15.47 -7.83 15.21
CA SER A 58 -16.23 -8.44 14.11
C SER A 58 -17.62 -8.88 14.56
N ASN A 59 -17.72 -9.55 15.71
CA ASN A 59 -18.98 -9.99 16.27
C ASN A 59 -19.86 -8.81 16.73
N LEU A 60 -19.26 -7.76 17.31
CA LEU A 60 -19.98 -6.55 17.71
C LEU A 60 -20.58 -5.79 16.52
N LEU A 61 -19.85 -5.73 15.40
CA LEU A 61 -20.29 -5.11 14.15
C LEU A 61 -21.25 -5.99 13.33
N GLY A 62 -21.47 -7.26 13.72
CA GLY A 62 -22.37 -8.18 13.03
C GLY A 62 -21.78 -8.87 11.79
N PHE A 63 -20.45 -8.92 11.66
CA PHE A 63 -19.79 -9.67 10.58
C PHE A 63 -19.85 -11.18 10.86
N VAL A 64 -20.30 -11.94 9.85
CA VAL A 64 -20.40 -13.41 9.91
C VAL A 64 -19.04 -14.10 10.07
N SER A 65 -17.97 -13.47 9.59
CA SER A 65 -16.60 -13.99 9.71
C SER A 65 -15.62 -12.86 10.05
N PRO A 66 -14.76 -13.03 11.08
CA PRO A 66 -13.68 -12.11 11.42
C PRO A 66 -12.74 -11.81 10.24
N VAL A 67 -12.63 -12.74 9.30
CA VAL A 67 -11.82 -12.59 8.09
C VAL A 67 -12.37 -11.48 7.19
N ASN A 68 -13.70 -11.34 7.10
CA ASN A 68 -14.34 -10.31 6.27
C ASN A 68 -14.06 -8.91 6.81
N PHE A 69 -13.98 -8.76 8.14
CA PHE A 69 -13.61 -7.50 8.77
C PHE A 69 -12.15 -7.11 8.44
N VAL A 70 -11.22 -8.07 8.48
CA VAL A 70 -9.82 -7.85 8.06
C VAL A 70 -9.76 -7.45 6.58
N PHE A 71 -10.53 -8.11 5.71
CA PHE A 71 -10.61 -7.74 4.30
C PHE A 71 -11.14 -6.32 4.10
N LEU A 72 -12.18 -5.91 4.83
CA LEU A 72 -12.72 -4.56 4.73
C LEU A 72 -11.65 -3.52 5.08
N ILE A 73 -10.90 -3.73 6.17
CA ILE A 73 -9.84 -2.82 6.59
C ILE A 73 -8.71 -2.78 5.55
N MET A 74 -8.32 -3.94 5.02
CA MET A 74 -7.29 -4.01 3.98
C MET A 74 -7.71 -3.32 2.69
N ILE A 75 -8.94 -3.51 2.24
CA ILE A 75 -9.49 -2.83 1.06
C ILE A 75 -9.53 -1.32 1.29
N ALA A 76 -10.00 -0.88 2.46
CA ALA A 76 -10.04 0.55 2.80
C ALA A 76 -8.62 1.16 2.82
N PHE A 77 -7.66 0.49 3.44
CA PHE A 77 -6.25 0.91 3.45
C PHE A 77 -5.69 1.01 2.02
N LEU A 78 -5.89 -0.01 1.20
CA LEU A 78 -5.44 -0.01 -0.19
C LEU A 78 -6.10 1.10 -1.01
N LEU A 79 -7.38 1.38 -0.78
CA LEU A 79 -8.10 2.43 -1.49
C LEU A 79 -7.53 3.82 -1.17
N ILE A 80 -7.23 4.08 0.11
CA ILE A 80 -6.53 5.30 0.54
C ILE A 80 -5.15 5.38 -0.10
N GLN A 81 -4.40 4.26 -0.11
CA GLN A 81 -3.06 4.24 -0.69
C GLN A 81 -3.08 4.55 -2.19
N VAL A 82 -3.99 3.92 -2.93
CA VAL A 82 -4.18 4.18 -4.38
C VAL A 82 -4.55 5.65 -4.61
N PHE A 83 -5.36 6.25 -3.75
CA PHE A 83 -5.70 7.67 -3.86
C PHE A 83 -4.48 8.57 -3.65
N ILE A 84 -3.66 8.30 -2.64
CA ILE A 84 -2.42 9.03 -2.39
C ILE A 84 -1.46 8.88 -3.58
N ASP A 85 -1.29 7.67 -4.09
CA ASP A 85 -0.45 7.41 -5.26
C ASP A 85 -0.93 8.19 -6.49
N ASN A 86 -2.24 8.27 -6.72
CA ASN A 86 -2.81 9.09 -7.79
C ASN A 86 -2.45 10.57 -7.63
N LEU A 87 -2.54 11.14 -6.42
CA LEU A 87 -2.14 12.52 -6.17
C LEU A 87 -0.65 12.77 -6.48
N HIS A 88 0.22 11.84 -6.09
CA HIS A 88 1.65 11.94 -6.41
C HIS A 88 1.90 11.88 -7.93
N ILE A 89 1.18 11.04 -8.66
CA ILE A 89 1.26 10.94 -10.12
C ILE A 89 0.80 12.25 -10.75
N THR A 90 -0.32 12.83 -10.30
CA THR A 90 -0.82 14.12 -10.80
C THR A 90 0.21 15.24 -10.62
N LEU A 91 0.81 15.35 -9.43
CA LEU A 91 1.85 16.35 -9.17
C LEU A 91 3.10 16.15 -10.03
N LEU A 92 3.47 14.90 -10.28
CA LEU A 92 4.62 14.59 -11.13
C LEU A 92 4.33 14.94 -12.59
N ASN A 93 3.13 14.67 -13.08
CA ASN A 93 2.71 15.02 -14.44
C ASN A 93 2.71 16.53 -14.67
N GLU A 94 2.24 17.33 -13.71
CA GLU A 94 2.32 18.80 -13.82
C GLU A 94 3.77 19.29 -13.91
N LYS A 95 4.68 18.75 -13.08
CA LYS A 95 6.12 19.10 -13.16
C LYS A 95 6.76 18.73 -14.50
N ILE A 96 6.38 17.58 -15.07
CA ILE A 96 6.87 17.16 -16.39
C ILE A 96 6.37 18.12 -17.46
N LYS A 97 5.09 18.52 -17.39
CA LYS A 97 4.49 19.48 -18.32
C LYS A 97 5.17 20.85 -18.25
N ASP A 98 5.45 21.35 -17.04
CA ASP A 98 6.19 22.60 -16.85
C ASP A 98 7.60 22.54 -17.43
N LEU A 99 8.28 21.41 -17.24
CA LEU A 99 9.62 21.19 -17.80
C LEU A 99 9.60 21.12 -19.33
N ASP A 100 8.60 20.45 -19.91
CA ASP A 100 8.41 20.36 -21.35
C ASP A 100 8.16 21.75 -21.97
N HIS A 101 7.30 22.55 -21.34
CA HIS A 101 7.08 23.95 -21.71
C HIS A 101 8.37 24.78 -21.65
N TYR A 102 9.18 24.62 -20.60
CA TYR A 102 10.46 25.30 -20.46
C TYR A 102 11.45 24.92 -21.58
N ILE A 103 11.55 23.62 -21.91
CA ILE A 103 12.39 23.13 -23.00
C ILE A 103 11.93 23.71 -24.34
N ALA A 104 10.63 23.68 -24.62
CA ALA A 104 10.08 24.23 -25.86
C ALA A 104 10.36 25.73 -26.01
N LEU A 105 10.20 26.51 -24.92
CA LEU A 105 10.48 27.95 -24.94
C LEU A 105 11.97 28.24 -25.16
N LYS A 106 12.85 27.44 -24.52
CA LYS A 106 14.29 27.55 -24.69
C LYS A 106 14.71 27.26 -26.14
N GLU A 107 14.22 26.17 -26.72
CA GLU A 107 14.58 25.77 -28.08
C GLU A 107 14.04 26.75 -29.14
N HIS A 108 12.91 27.41 -28.89
CA HIS A 108 12.42 28.49 -29.74
C HIS A 108 13.32 29.75 -29.68
N ASN A 109 13.86 30.09 -28.51
CA ASN A 109 14.78 31.22 -28.37
C ASN A 109 16.16 30.93 -28.98
N ASP A 110 16.66 29.70 -28.87
CA ASP A 110 17.96 29.30 -29.45
C ASP A 110 17.93 29.21 -31.00
N LYS A 111 16.74 29.17 -31.61
CA LYS A 111 16.54 29.17 -33.08
C LYS A 111 16.37 30.57 -33.69
N LYS A 112 16.36 31.63 -32.88
CA LYS A 112 16.37 33.03 -33.33
C LYS A 112 17.79 33.59 -33.36
#